data_AF-A0A5B9QTE7-F1
#
_entry.id   AF-A0A5B9QTE7-F1
#
_cell.length_a   1.000
_cell.length_b   1.000
_cell.length_c   1.000
_cell.angle_alpha   90.00
_cell.angle_beta   90.00
_cell.angle_gamma   90.00
#
_symmetry.space_group_name_H-M   'P 1'
#
loop_
_entity.id
_entity.type
_entity.pdbx_description
1 polymer ?
#
loop_
_entity_poly.entity_id
_entity_poly.type
_entity_poly.pdbx_seq_one_letter_code
_entity_poly.pdbx_strand_id
1 'polypeptide(L)'
;MNLDNAIARFVLVVVCLAPLTAGADELPFRTDADTDDAKPWFELVDGEFPPEHSAHAISGELIRVDHLERQFYLRVDRDDSQQRGNWDLPLDATMLPYGSIYYHGAPAALQDIPLGTHMHGLFYVKASDDQSPPPPGRYGRTTKEVKFKRCFRLEDEFSFHRRQQQQWVIESVDLDDHKLTAVLQQDGKPLGAAKTFDLLNSSRVMVGDGFGTLESLQPGHTVLFNLTWVTLYGPGRILQIWTDQPSRDLATTHQLQRHHQHVRERGLPGWVEAVDDEAEIVTITFFDGVDPALFEALHGTSDETHGWPFAKPEDDPKAPKGGIAVARQSLMTYDPVNDRKGGNILSIVDIPKQPGCGGVQIRVQCGMLLEGFRPKHIVRFYPAPWKVEALPREEQFHGRE
;
A
#
# COMPACT_ATOMS: atom_id res chain seq x y z
N MET A 1 -55.90 48.81 16.14
CA MET A 1 -55.89 48.32 14.75
C MET A 1 -54.78 47.28 14.67
N ASN A 2 -55.11 46.01 14.89
CA ASN A 2 -55.50 45.02 13.88
C ASN A 2 -54.37 44.66 12.90
N LEU A 3 -53.93 43.40 13.03
CA LEU A 3 -53.45 42.45 12.02
C LEU A 3 -52.29 42.88 11.10
N ASP A 4 -51.16 42.17 11.16
CA ASP A 4 -51.00 40.98 10.31
C ASP A 4 -49.76 40.13 10.64
N ASN A 5 -49.93 38.83 10.37
CA ASN A 5 -49.11 37.69 10.77
C ASN A 5 -47.82 37.53 9.93
N ALA A 6 -46.73 37.11 10.58
CA ALA A 6 -45.74 36.21 9.98
C ALA A 6 -45.03 35.39 11.07
N ILE A 7 -45.65 34.29 11.49
CA ILE A 7 -44.99 33.25 12.30
C ILE A 7 -44.11 32.45 11.34
N ALA A 8 -42.79 32.63 11.45
CA ALA A 8 -41.82 31.75 10.79
C ALA A 8 -41.83 30.38 11.47
N ARG A 9 -42.36 29.37 10.79
CA ARG A 9 -42.30 27.97 11.22
C ARG A 9 -40.86 27.46 11.03
N PHE A 10 -40.14 27.27 12.14
CA PHE A 10 -38.95 26.41 12.15
C PHE A 10 -39.42 24.96 12.00
N VAL A 11 -39.17 24.35 10.84
CA VAL A 11 -39.28 22.91 10.66
C VAL A 11 -37.97 22.30 11.18
N LEU A 12 -38.00 21.80 12.41
CA LEU A 12 -36.95 20.92 12.92
C LEU A 12 -37.15 19.57 12.25
N VAL A 13 -36.37 19.28 11.21
CA VAL A 13 -36.27 17.93 10.63
C VAL A 13 -35.47 17.08 11.62
N VAL A 14 -36.18 16.38 12.51
CA VAL A 14 -35.62 15.27 13.26
C VAL A 14 -35.44 14.13 12.25
N VAL A 15 -34.24 13.99 11.71
CA VAL A 15 -33.86 12.79 10.96
C VAL A 15 -33.75 11.67 11.97
N CYS A 16 -34.81 10.87 12.09
CA CYS A 16 -34.73 9.57 12.73
C CYS A 16 -33.71 8.73 11.96
N LEU A 17 -32.52 8.53 12.53
CA LEU A 17 -31.63 7.45 12.13
C LEU A 17 -32.34 6.13 12.43
N ALA A 18 -33.03 5.60 11.43
CA ALA A 18 -33.36 4.19 11.40
C ALA A 18 -32.05 3.41 11.23
N PRO A 19 -31.84 2.31 11.98
CA PRO A 19 -30.71 1.44 11.73
C PRO A 19 -30.83 0.90 10.31
N LEU A 20 -29.88 1.25 9.44
CA LEU A 20 -29.68 0.53 8.18
C LEU A 20 -29.31 -0.91 8.56
N THR A 21 -30.31 -1.78 8.54
CA THR A 21 -30.08 -3.19 8.24
C THR A 21 -29.76 -3.23 6.76
N ALA A 22 -28.48 -3.07 6.42
CA ALA A 22 -28.00 -3.31 5.07
C ALA A 22 -28.30 -4.79 4.75
N GLY A 23 -29.28 -5.02 3.89
CA GLY A 23 -29.34 -6.27 3.14
C GLY A 23 -28.06 -6.35 2.32
N ALA A 24 -27.29 -7.43 2.49
CA ALA A 24 -26.16 -7.71 1.63
C ALA A 24 -26.72 -8.04 0.24
N ASP A 25 -26.81 -7.03 -0.64
CA ASP A 25 -26.94 -7.28 -2.07
C ASP A 25 -25.71 -8.09 -2.50
N GLU A 26 -25.95 -9.20 -3.18
CA GLU A 26 -24.91 -10.10 -3.64
C GLU A 26 -24.01 -9.36 -4.65
N LEU A 27 -22.72 -9.20 -4.32
CA LEU A 27 -21.76 -8.50 -5.19
C LEU A 27 -21.69 -9.20 -6.56
N PRO A 28 -21.48 -8.48 -7.68
CA PRO A 28 -21.48 -9.09 -9.02
C PRO A 28 -20.19 -9.88 -9.33
N PHE A 29 -19.21 -9.88 -8.43
CA PHE A 29 -17.91 -10.54 -8.56
C PHE A 29 -17.64 -11.47 -7.38
N ARG A 30 -16.74 -12.41 -7.59
CA ARG A 30 -16.29 -13.36 -6.58
C ARG A 30 -15.43 -12.70 -5.51
N THR A 31 -15.63 -13.15 -4.28
CA THR A 31 -14.85 -12.83 -3.08
C THR A 31 -14.30 -14.11 -2.45
N ASP A 32 -13.36 -13.97 -1.51
CA ASP A 32 -12.82 -15.11 -0.75
C ASP A 32 -13.86 -15.82 0.13
N ALA A 33 -14.96 -15.16 0.46
CA ALA A 33 -16.06 -15.74 1.24
C ALA A 33 -17.05 -16.53 0.39
N ASP A 34 -17.01 -16.40 -0.94
CA ASP A 34 -17.93 -17.07 -1.84
C ASP A 34 -17.61 -18.56 -1.96
N THR A 35 -18.66 -19.38 -1.89
CA THR A 35 -18.58 -20.84 -2.09
C THR A 35 -18.90 -21.26 -3.52
N ASP A 36 -19.41 -20.33 -4.35
CA ASP A 36 -19.70 -20.58 -5.76
C ASP A 36 -18.44 -20.33 -6.61
N ASP A 37 -17.87 -21.43 -7.11
CA ASP A 37 -16.70 -21.38 -7.98
C ASP A 37 -16.99 -20.85 -9.40
N ALA A 38 -18.27 -20.79 -9.82
CA ALA A 38 -18.65 -20.33 -11.16
C ALA A 38 -18.58 -18.80 -11.30
N LYS A 39 -18.64 -18.08 -10.17
CA LYS A 39 -18.59 -16.61 -10.16
C LYS A 39 -17.20 -16.11 -10.55
N PRO A 40 -17.09 -15.18 -11.52
CA PRO A 40 -15.79 -14.67 -11.95
C PRO A 40 -15.18 -13.73 -10.90
N TRP A 41 -13.85 -13.73 -10.81
CA TRP A 41 -13.11 -12.72 -10.05
C TRP A 41 -13.25 -11.34 -10.68
N PHE A 42 -13.15 -10.28 -9.87
CA PHE A 42 -13.17 -8.92 -10.38
C PHE A 42 -11.98 -8.64 -11.32
N GLU A 43 -12.27 -8.02 -12.45
CA GLU A 43 -11.26 -7.57 -13.41
C GLU A 43 -11.07 -6.07 -13.30
N LEU A 44 -9.82 -5.63 -13.15
CA LEU A 44 -9.50 -4.20 -13.07
C LEU A 44 -9.81 -3.48 -14.38
N VAL A 45 -10.40 -2.29 -14.25
CA VAL A 45 -10.69 -1.38 -15.35
C VAL A 45 -9.63 -0.28 -15.37
N ASP A 46 -9.09 0.00 -16.55
CA ASP A 46 -8.04 1.01 -16.71
C ASP A 46 -8.57 2.43 -16.44
N GLY A 47 -7.89 3.15 -15.54
CA GLY A 47 -8.30 4.47 -15.05
C GLY A 47 -9.35 4.46 -13.94
N GLU A 48 -9.70 3.29 -13.39
CA GLU A 48 -10.65 3.18 -12.28
C GLU A 48 -10.01 2.49 -11.07
N PHE A 49 -10.39 2.95 -9.88
CA PHE A 49 -10.02 2.29 -8.63
C PHE A 49 -10.94 1.09 -8.39
N PRO A 50 -10.44 -0.04 -7.86
CA PRO A 50 -11.28 -1.21 -7.63
C PRO A 50 -12.25 -1.02 -6.46
N PRO A 51 -13.41 -1.71 -6.47
CA PRO A 51 -14.32 -1.74 -5.34
C PRO A 51 -13.69 -2.38 -4.09
N GLU A 52 -14.21 -2.03 -2.92
CA GLU A 52 -13.85 -2.73 -1.67
C GLU A 52 -14.16 -4.23 -1.76
N HIS A 53 -13.33 -5.04 -1.10
CA HIS A 53 -13.48 -6.50 -1.01
C HIS A 53 -13.43 -7.28 -2.33
N SER A 54 -13.04 -6.65 -3.44
CA SER A 54 -12.97 -7.28 -4.77
C SER A 54 -11.68 -8.07 -5.05
N ALA A 55 -10.65 -7.91 -4.21
CA ALA A 55 -9.36 -8.59 -4.35
C ALA A 55 -9.36 -9.99 -3.69
N HIS A 56 -8.51 -10.87 -4.21
CA HIS A 56 -8.26 -12.21 -3.67
C HIS A 56 -7.07 -12.20 -2.69
N ALA A 57 -7.24 -12.76 -1.49
CA ALA A 57 -6.19 -12.85 -0.50
C ALA A 57 -5.22 -14.01 -0.77
N ILE A 58 -3.92 -13.69 -0.81
CA ILE A 58 -2.85 -14.68 -0.95
C ILE A 58 -1.74 -14.33 0.04
N SER A 59 -1.31 -15.30 0.83
CA SER A 59 -0.18 -15.16 1.76
C SER A 59 0.99 -16.04 1.34
N GLY A 60 2.20 -15.62 1.72
CA GLY A 60 3.40 -16.39 1.43
C GLY A 60 4.69 -15.64 1.75
N GLU A 61 5.81 -16.32 1.55
CA GLU A 61 7.14 -15.76 1.83
C GLU A 61 7.71 -15.01 0.62
N LEU A 62 8.23 -13.80 0.84
CA LEU A 62 8.91 -13.01 -0.18
C LEU A 62 10.27 -13.62 -0.55
N ILE A 63 10.41 -14.20 -1.75
CA ILE A 63 11.62 -14.94 -2.16
C ILE A 63 12.42 -14.28 -3.29
N ARG A 64 11.86 -13.27 -3.95
CA ARG A 64 12.54 -12.46 -4.98
C ARG A 64 11.90 -11.08 -5.02
N VAL A 65 12.73 -10.05 -5.24
CA VAL A 65 12.28 -8.66 -5.38
C VAL A 65 13.03 -8.01 -6.53
N ASP A 66 12.29 -7.33 -7.38
CA ASP A 66 12.74 -6.22 -8.22
C ASP A 66 11.97 -4.98 -7.77
N HIS A 67 12.61 -4.16 -6.93
CA HIS A 67 11.93 -3.02 -6.30
C HIS A 67 11.67 -1.88 -7.28
N LEU A 68 12.43 -1.81 -8.39
CA LEU A 68 12.32 -0.76 -9.40
C LEU A 68 11.10 -1.01 -10.28
N GLU A 69 10.97 -2.21 -10.80
CA GLU A 69 9.78 -2.62 -11.57
C GLU A 69 8.58 -2.94 -10.67
N ARG A 70 8.78 -2.87 -9.34
CA ARG A 70 7.82 -3.25 -8.30
C ARG A 70 7.28 -4.68 -8.50
N GLN A 71 8.16 -5.59 -8.92
CA GLN A 71 7.88 -7.00 -9.12
C GLN A 71 8.46 -7.83 -7.98
N PHE A 72 7.79 -8.92 -7.64
CA PHE A 72 8.25 -9.81 -6.58
C PHE A 72 7.68 -11.21 -6.74
N TYR A 73 8.30 -12.17 -6.06
CA TYR A 73 7.84 -13.55 -6.02
C TYR A 73 7.46 -13.90 -4.59
N LEU A 74 6.28 -14.48 -4.41
CA LEU A 74 5.88 -15.14 -3.17
C LEU A 74 5.99 -16.65 -3.33
N ARG A 75 6.63 -17.30 -2.37
CA ARG A 75 6.38 -18.72 -2.13
C ARG A 75 5.07 -18.82 -1.36
N VAL A 76 3.99 -19.14 -2.06
CA VAL A 76 2.64 -19.18 -1.50
C VAL A 76 2.57 -20.20 -0.36
N ASP A 77 1.81 -19.86 0.68
CA ASP A 77 1.57 -20.74 1.81
C ASP A 77 1.00 -22.09 1.38
N ARG A 78 1.43 -23.13 2.09
CA ARG A 78 0.88 -24.47 1.90
C ARG A 78 -0.53 -24.53 2.47
N ASP A 79 -1.40 -25.17 1.72
CA ASP A 79 -2.79 -25.47 2.09
C ASP A 79 -3.05 -26.96 1.83
N ASP A 80 -3.84 -27.60 2.70
CA ASP A 80 -4.21 -29.01 2.60
C ASP A 80 -5.00 -29.32 1.33
N SER A 81 -5.62 -28.31 0.67
CA SER A 81 -6.23 -28.47 -0.65
C SER A 81 -5.21 -28.67 -1.78
N GLN A 82 -3.94 -28.31 -1.57
CA GLN A 82 -2.91 -28.39 -2.60
C GLN A 82 -2.32 -29.79 -2.70
N GLN A 83 -2.12 -30.26 -3.94
CA GLN A 83 -1.28 -31.44 -4.17
C GLN A 83 0.16 -31.14 -3.73
N ARG A 84 0.83 -32.10 -3.09
CA ARG A 84 2.24 -31.96 -2.65
C ARG A 84 3.19 -31.51 -3.74
N GLY A 85 2.91 -31.86 -5.00
CA GLY A 85 3.71 -31.44 -6.15
C GLY A 85 3.63 -29.95 -6.48
N ASN A 86 2.64 -29.24 -5.91
CA ASN A 86 2.38 -27.82 -6.08
C ASN A 86 2.79 -26.98 -4.86
N TRP A 87 3.24 -27.62 -3.78
CA TRP A 87 3.80 -26.93 -2.64
C TRP A 87 5.06 -26.17 -3.02
N ASP A 88 5.28 -25.05 -2.34
CA ASP A 88 6.47 -24.21 -2.47
C ASP A 88 6.68 -23.62 -3.88
N LEU A 89 5.66 -23.67 -4.74
CA LEU A 89 5.72 -23.06 -6.06
C LEU A 89 5.54 -21.54 -5.96
N PRO A 90 6.33 -20.77 -6.72
CA PRO A 90 6.28 -19.32 -6.68
C PRO A 90 5.05 -18.77 -7.41
N LEU A 91 4.53 -17.67 -6.88
CA LEU A 91 3.66 -16.71 -7.56
C LEU A 91 4.52 -15.49 -7.91
N ASP A 92 4.57 -15.10 -9.18
CA ASP A 92 5.12 -13.80 -9.58
C ASP A 92 4.01 -12.75 -9.61
N ALA A 93 4.28 -11.59 -9.06
CA ALA A 93 3.34 -10.49 -9.02
C ALA A 93 4.03 -9.15 -9.22
N THR A 94 3.27 -8.19 -9.73
CA THR A 94 3.65 -6.79 -9.89
C THR A 94 2.70 -5.93 -9.07
N MET A 95 3.21 -4.97 -8.32
CA MET A 95 2.36 -4.00 -7.64
C MET A 95 1.63 -3.10 -8.63
N LEU A 96 0.34 -2.88 -8.42
CA LEU A 96 -0.41 -1.82 -9.10
C LEU A 96 0.20 -0.45 -8.76
N PRO A 97 0.12 0.57 -9.65
CA PRO A 97 0.64 1.91 -9.37
C PRO A 97 0.09 2.49 -8.06
N TYR A 98 -1.21 2.30 -7.84
CA TYR A 98 -1.96 2.69 -6.65
C TYR A 98 -2.01 1.61 -5.56
N GLY A 99 -1.21 0.55 -5.69
CA GLY A 99 -1.10 -0.51 -4.70
C GLY A 99 -0.21 -0.11 -3.53
N SER A 100 -0.62 -0.47 -2.31
CA SER A 100 0.03 -0.09 -1.06
C SER A 100 0.90 -1.22 -0.49
N ILE A 101 2.04 -0.89 0.11
CA ILE A 101 2.88 -1.84 0.84
C ILE A 101 3.01 -1.33 2.27
N TYR A 102 2.87 -2.20 3.27
CA TYR A 102 3.11 -1.88 4.67
C TYR A 102 4.15 -2.80 5.29
N TYR A 103 5.00 -2.20 6.11
CA TYR A 103 5.99 -2.89 6.92
C TYR A 103 6.02 -2.24 8.29
N HIS A 104 6.08 -3.03 9.37
CA HIS A 104 6.08 -2.50 10.74
C HIS A 104 4.97 -1.47 11.04
N GLY A 105 3.79 -1.61 10.42
CA GLY A 105 2.62 -0.78 10.63
C GLY A 105 2.62 0.59 9.94
N ALA A 106 3.57 0.86 9.05
CA ALA A 106 3.63 2.09 8.25
C ALA A 106 3.79 1.77 6.75
N PRO A 107 3.45 2.70 5.84
CA PRO A 107 3.70 2.52 4.41
C PRO A 107 5.18 2.27 4.12
N ALA A 108 5.45 1.53 3.05
CA ALA A 108 6.78 1.07 2.69
C ALA A 108 6.98 0.95 1.17
N ALA A 109 8.23 0.77 0.76
CA ALA A 109 8.60 0.31 -0.57
C ALA A 109 9.08 -1.16 -0.52
N LEU A 110 9.06 -1.88 -1.65
CA LEU A 110 9.54 -3.28 -1.69
C LEU A 110 10.98 -3.44 -1.20
N GLN A 111 11.84 -2.45 -1.43
CA GLN A 111 13.23 -2.43 -0.97
C GLN A 111 13.38 -2.36 0.56
N ASP A 112 12.31 -1.98 1.28
CA ASP A 112 12.33 -1.93 2.74
C ASP A 112 12.14 -3.30 3.37
N ILE A 113 11.58 -4.25 2.61
CA ILE A 113 11.18 -5.58 3.11
C ILE A 113 12.33 -6.57 2.90
N PRO A 114 12.85 -7.18 3.97
CA PRO A 114 13.83 -8.26 3.83
C PRO A 114 13.27 -9.46 3.06
N LEU A 115 14.10 -10.08 2.22
CA LEU A 115 13.78 -11.39 1.65
C LEU A 115 13.58 -12.41 2.78
N GLY A 116 12.62 -13.31 2.59
CA GLY A 116 12.20 -14.29 3.57
C GLY A 116 11.10 -13.81 4.52
N THR A 117 10.70 -12.53 4.48
CA THR A 117 9.57 -12.03 5.26
C THR A 117 8.27 -12.65 4.75
N HIS A 118 7.45 -13.16 5.65
CA HIS A 118 6.09 -13.60 5.34
C HIS A 118 5.18 -12.38 5.13
N MET A 119 4.43 -12.39 4.03
CA MET A 119 3.57 -11.30 3.61
C MET A 119 2.14 -11.79 3.39
N HIS A 120 1.19 -10.96 3.79
CA HIS A 120 -0.23 -11.05 3.41
C HIS A 120 -0.49 -10.10 2.26
N GLY A 121 -1.07 -10.58 1.17
CA GLY A 121 -1.37 -9.74 0.04
C GLY A 121 -2.80 -9.87 -0.48
N LEU A 122 -3.20 -8.84 -1.23
CA LEU A 122 -4.47 -8.76 -1.95
C LEU A 122 -4.17 -8.61 -3.44
N PHE A 123 -4.72 -9.50 -4.25
CA PHE A 123 -4.34 -9.64 -5.66
C PHE A 123 -5.56 -9.64 -6.59
N TYR A 124 -5.32 -9.20 -7.81
CA TYR A 124 -6.22 -9.33 -8.94
C TYR A 124 -5.63 -10.25 -10.00
N VAL A 125 -6.52 -10.89 -10.76
CA VAL A 125 -6.14 -11.69 -11.94
C VAL A 125 -5.32 -10.84 -12.90
N LYS A 126 -4.39 -11.42 -13.65
CA LYS A 126 -3.63 -10.74 -14.70
C LYS A 126 -4.55 -10.12 -15.76
N ALA A 127 -4.04 -9.15 -16.52
CA ALA A 127 -4.79 -8.59 -17.64
C ALA A 127 -5.06 -9.67 -18.71
N SER A 128 -6.14 -9.52 -19.47
CA SER A 128 -6.57 -10.50 -20.46
C SER A 128 -5.57 -10.65 -21.63
N ASP A 129 -4.81 -9.58 -21.90
CA ASP A 129 -3.74 -9.52 -22.89
C ASP A 129 -2.36 -9.95 -22.34
N ASP A 130 -2.21 -10.19 -21.03
CA ASP A 130 -0.94 -10.61 -20.43
C ASP A 130 -0.58 -12.07 -20.83
N GLN A 131 0.36 -12.17 -21.77
CA GLN A 131 0.93 -13.43 -22.27
C GLN A 131 2.19 -13.88 -21.51
N SER A 132 2.56 -13.20 -20.42
CA SER A 132 3.77 -13.54 -19.67
C SER A 132 3.69 -14.99 -19.19
N PRO A 133 4.74 -15.80 -19.40
CA PRO A 133 4.76 -17.18 -18.93
C PRO A 133 4.71 -17.19 -17.41
N PRO A 134 4.13 -18.24 -16.81
CA PRO A 134 4.19 -18.42 -15.37
C PRO A 134 5.65 -18.68 -14.94
N PRO A 135 5.98 -18.45 -13.66
CA PRO A 135 7.28 -18.78 -13.10
C PRO A 135 7.60 -20.27 -13.30
N PRO A 136 8.88 -20.61 -13.58
CA PRO A 136 9.25 -21.99 -13.77
C PRO A 136 9.09 -22.78 -12.46
N GLY A 137 8.13 -23.70 -12.42
CA GLY A 137 8.01 -24.68 -11.35
C GLY A 137 8.61 -26.03 -11.73
N ARG A 138 8.84 -26.88 -10.72
CA ARG A 138 9.34 -28.25 -10.94
C ARG A 138 8.37 -29.01 -11.84
N TYR A 139 8.91 -29.66 -12.87
CA TYR A 139 8.12 -30.42 -13.86
C TYR A 139 7.05 -29.59 -14.58
N GLY A 140 7.26 -28.28 -14.73
CA GLY A 140 6.31 -27.39 -15.41
C GLY A 140 5.03 -27.10 -14.63
N ARG A 141 5.02 -27.38 -13.32
CA ARG A 141 3.87 -27.10 -12.45
C ARG A 141 3.81 -25.63 -12.06
N THR A 142 2.61 -25.17 -11.73
CA THR A 142 2.35 -23.81 -11.23
C THR A 142 1.48 -23.85 -9.98
N THR A 143 1.56 -22.81 -9.15
CA THR A 143 0.61 -22.63 -8.04
C THR A 143 -0.82 -22.48 -8.56
N LYS A 144 -1.82 -22.82 -7.74
CA LYS A 144 -3.24 -22.59 -8.05
C LYS A 144 -3.55 -21.10 -8.27
N GLU A 145 -2.75 -20.23 -7.64
CA GLU A 145 -2.91 -18.79 -7.72
C GLU A 145 -2.17 -18.12 -8.88
N VAL A 146 -1.63 -18.88 -9.83
CA VAL A 146 -0.75 -18.38 -10.89
C VAL A 146 -1.38 -17.28 -11.77
N LYS A 147 -2.71 -17.19 -11.80
CA LYS A 147 -3.42 -16.14 -12.53
C LYS A 147 -3.40 -14.78 -11.82
N PHE A 148 -3.13 -14.71 -10.52
CA PHE A 148 -3.22 -13.51 -9.69
C PHE A 148 -1.90 -12.73 -9.66
N LYS A 149 -1.59 -12.04 -10.77
CA LYS A 149 -0.30 -11.37 -10.95
C LYS A 149 -0.30 -9.88 -10.58
N ARG A 150 -1.45 -9.28 -10.30
CA ARG A 150 -1.58 -7.82 -10.03
C ARG A 150 -1.81 -7.59 -8.54
N CYS A 151 -0.77 -7.20 -7.81
CA CYS A 151 -0.83 -7.00 -6.37
C CYS A 151 -1.33 -5.59 -6.02
N PHE A 152 -2.38 -5.52 -5.21
CA PHE A 152 -2.96 -4.28 -4.71
C PHE A 152 -2.46 -3.91 -3.31
N ARG A 153 -2.27 -4.89 -2.43
CA ARG A 153 -1.76 -4.65 -1.08
C ARG A 153 -0.80 -5.75 -0.67
N LEU A 154 0.25 -5.38 0.07
CA LEU A 154 1.20 -6.30 0.66
C LEU A 154 1.57 -5.84 2.08
N GLU A 155 1.45 -6.72 3.07
CA GLU A 155 1.64 -6.39 4.49
C GLU A 155 2.42 -7.48 5.20
N ASP A 156 3.40 -7.12 6.03
CA ASP A 156 4.02 -8.09 6.95
C ASP A 156 3.04 -8.51 8.06
N GLU A 157 3.37 -9.57 8.79
CA GLU A 157 2.58 -10.06 9.94
C GLU A 157 2.24 -8.95 10.94
N PHE A 158 3.22 -8.11 11.26
CA PHE A 158 3.04 -6.97 12.15
C PHE A 158 1.94 -6.03 11.64
N SER A 159 2.05 -5.57 10.38
CA SER A 159 1.12 -4.60 9.82
C SER A 159 -0.27 -5.22 9.65
N PHE A 160 -0.32 -6.44 9.13
CA PHE A 160 -1.57 -7.17 8.89
C PHE A 160 -2.35 -7.32 10.20
N HIS A 161 -1.75 -7.91 11.24
CA HIS A 161 -2.44 -8.12 12.51
C HIS A 161 -2.80 -6.81 13.20
N ARG A 162 -1.93 -5.79 13.14
CA ARG A 162 -2.26 -4.45 13.66
C ARG A 162 -3.50 -3.87 12.96
N ARG A 163 -3.59 -3.95 11.63
CA ARG A 163 -4.74 -3.47 10.86
C ARG A 163 -6.03 -4.22 11.22
N GLN A 164 -5.93 -5.52 11.47
CA GLN A 164 -7.05 -6.36 11.91
C GLN A 164 -7.39 -6.20 13.41
N GLN A 165 -6.68 -5.34 14.14
CA GLN A 165 -6.79 -5.19 15.60
C GLN A 165 -6.54 -6.50 16.36
N GLN A 166 -5.61 -7.30 15.85
CA GLN A 166 -5.21 -8.60 16.35
C GLN A 166 -3.82 -8.54 16.99
N GLN A 167 -3.62 -9.31 18.05
CA GLN A 167 -2.32 -9.45 18.73
C GLN A 167 -2.13 -10.87 19.24
N TRP A 168 -0.88 -11.34 19.30
CA TRP A 168 -0.56 -12.66 19.84
C TRP A 168 -0.34 -12.56 21.35
N VAL A 169 -0.90 -13.46 22.14
CA VAL A 169 -0.62 -13.57 23.58
C VAL A 169 0.20 -14.83 23.82
N ILE A 170 1.38 -14.67 24.42
CA ILE A 170 2.27 -15.79 24.73
C ILE A 170 1.62 -16.69 25.78
N GLU A 171 1.53 -17.99 25.50
CA GLU A 171 1.10 -19.00 26.47
C GLU A 171 2.31 -19.68 27.13
N SER A 172 3.35 -19.99 26.35
CA SER A 172 4.58 -20.59 26.86
C SER A 172 5.78 -20.24 25.98
N VAL A 173 6.95 -20.25 26.62
CA VAL A 173 8.25 -20.11 25.96
C VAL A 173 9.14 -21.25 26.45
N ASP A 174 9.67 -22.02 25.51
CA ASP A 174 10.65 -23.07 25.77
C ASP A 174 11.94 -22.69 25.05
N LEU A 175 12.93 -22.22 25.81
CA LEU A 175 14.19 -21.76 25.24
C LEU A 175 15.16 -22.91 24.94
N ASP A 176 14.97 -24.07 25.56
CA ASP A 176 15.80 -25.26 25.32
C ASP A 176 15.44 -25.87 23.94
N ASP A 177 14.14 -25.94 23.63
CA ASP A 177 13.64 -26.40 22.34
C ASP A 177 13.47 -25.27 21.29
N HIS A 178 13.78 -24.02 21.68
CA HIS A 178 13.59 -22.82 20.88
C HIS A 178 12.16 -22.67 20.32
N LYS A 179 11.15 -22.75 21.19
CA LYS A 179 9.74 -22.65 20.85
C LYS A 179 9.04 -21.51 21.60
N LEU A 180 8.11 -20.86 20.92
CA LEU A 180 7.15 -19.93 21.50
C LEU A 180 5.75 -20.36 21.12
N THR A 181 4.90 -20.64 22.10
CA THR A 181 3.48 -20.93 21.87
C THR A 181 2.67 -19.70 22.20
N ALA A 182 1.81 -19.27 21.27
CA ALA A 182 0.96 -18.11 21.45
C ALA A 182 -0.42 -18.32 20.84
N VAL A 183 -1.41 -17.63 21.40
CA VAL A 183 -2.78 -17.59 20.89
C VAL A 183 -3.05 -16.22 20.28
N LEU A 184 -3.59 -16.20 19.07
CA LEU A 184 -4.03 -14.95 18.44
C LEU A 184 -5.29 -14.46 19.15
N GLN A 185 -5.37 -13.17 19.44
CA GLN A 185 -6.55 -12.55 20.03
C GLN A 185 -7.03 -11.36 19.22
N GLN A 186 -8.35 -11.14 19.23
CA GLN A 186 -9.02 -9.96 18.74
C GLN A 186 -10.05 -9.52 19.79
N ASP A 187 -10.06 -8.25 20.17
CA ASP A 187 -10.93 -7.71 21.24
C ASP A 187 -10.85 -8.51 22.57
N GLY A 188 -9.64 -8.97 22.92
CA GLY A 188 -9.36 -9.76 24.13
C GLY A 188 -9.90 -11.20 24.09
N LYS A 189 -10.39 -11.66 22.94
CA LYS A 189 -10.92 -13.02 22.75
C LYS A 189 -9.98 -13.85 21.87
N PRO A 190 -9.71 -15.12 22.22
CA PRO A 190 -8.97 -16.04 21.36
C PRO A 190 -9.60 -16.19 19.98
N LEU A 191 -8.79 -16.08 18.94
CA LEU A 191 -9.13 -16.32 17.55
C LEU A 191 -8.45 -17.61 17.08
N GLY A 192 -9.13 -18.74 17.28
CA GLY A 192 -8.61 -20.07 16.98
C GLY A 192 -7.76 -20.66 18.10
N ALA A 193 -7.06 -21.75 17.77
CA ALA A 193 -6.18 -22.45 18.70
C ALA A 193 -4.79 -21.80 18.79
N ALA A 194 -4.09 -22.04 19.90
CA ALA A 194 -2.70 -21.65 20.04
C ALA A 194 -1.83 -22.29 18.95
N LYS A 195 -0.81 -21.54 18.51
CA LYS A 195 0.18 -21.99 17.54
C LYS A 195 1.57 -21.94 18.17
N THR A 196 2.40 -22.93 17.84
CA THR A 196 3.80 -22.97 18.25
C THR A 196 4.69 -22.53 17.10
N PHE A 197 5.44 -21.47 17.34
CA PHE A 197 6.42 -20.89 16.44
C PHE A 197 7.83 -21.28 16.87
N ASP A 198 8.74 -21.30 15.90
CA ASP A 198 10.16 -21.45 16.16
C ASP A 198 10.75 -20.11 16.60
N LEU A 199 11.55 -20.14 17.67
CA LEU A 199 12.51 -19.11 18.00
C LEU A 199 13.87 -19.44 17.37
N LEU A 200 14.65 -18.41 17.10
CA LEU A 200 16.04 -18.51 16.70
C LEU A 200 16.90 -17.89 17.80
N ASN A 201 18.13 -18.37 17.94
CA ASN A 201 19.13 -17.68 18.78
C ASN A 201 19.38 -16.23 18.34
N SER A 202 19.06 -15.90 17.08
CA SER A 202 19.15 -14.56 16.51
C SER A 202 17.82 -13.78 16.53
N SER A 203 16.73 -14.35 17.07
CA SER A 203 15.44 -13.66 17.17
C SER A 203 15.61 -12.42 18.05
N ARG A 204 15.20 -11.26 17.53
CA ARG A 204 15.36 -9.98 18.23
C ARG A 204 14.10 -9.66 19.04
N VAL A 205 14.27 -9.50 20.34
CA VAL A 205 13.21 -9.01 21.23
C VAL A 205 13.30 -7.49 21.29
N MET A 206 12.27 -6.82 20.80
CA MET A 206 12.14 -5.36 20.80
C MET A 206 11.29 -4.96 22.01
N VAL A 207 11.83 -4.07 22.85
CA VAL A 207 11.19 -3.59 24.10
C VAL A 207 11.58 -2.13 24.32
N GLY A 208 10.63 -1.27 24.69
CA GLY A 208 10.88 0.16 24.83
C GLY A 208 11.49 0.75 23.56
N ASP A 209 12.67 1.36 23.70
CA ASP A 209 13.48 1.93 22.62
C ASP A 209 14.73 1.10 22.27
N GLY A 210 14.82 -0.14 22.76
CA GLY A 210 16.00 -0.99 22.64
C GLY A 210 15.73 -2.47 22.39
N PHE A 211 16.67 -3.30 22.83
CA PHE A 211 16.61 -4.76 22.70
C PHE A 211 16.55 -5.43 24.06
N GLY A 212 15.65 -6.41 24.18
CA GLY A 212 15.61 -7.37 25.27
C GLY A 212 16.37 -8.65 24.92
N THR A 213 16.31 -9.64 25.82
CA THR A 213 16.83 -10.99 25.59
C THR A 213 15.69 -12.00 25.44
N LEU A 214 15.97 -13.21 24.95
CA LEU A 214 14.93 -14.24 24.83
C LEU A 214 14.34 -14.64 26.18
N GLU A 215 15.14 -14.59 27.25
CA GLU A 215 14.72 -14.87 28.64
C GLU A 215 13.69 -13.84 29.16
N SER A 216 13.59 -12.67 28.52
CA SER A 216 12.59 -11.65 28.87
C SER A 216 11.19 -11.96 28.33
N LEU A 217 11.04 -12.95 27.44
CA LEU A 217 9.74 -13.38 26.94
C LEU A 217 9.02 -14.20 28.02
N GLN A 218 7.79 -13.81 28.35
CA GLN A 218 7.02 -14.42 29.43
C GLN A 218 5.58 -14.71 28.99
N PRO A 219 4.95 -15.77 29.53
CA PRO A 219 3.51 -15.98 29.38
C PRO A 219 2.69 -14.75 29.76
N GLY A 220 1.63 -14.48 29.00
CA GLY A 220 0.76 -13.32 29.16
C GLY A 220 1.25 -12.05 28.45
N HIS A 221 2.50 -12.00 27.96
CA HIS A 221 2.94 -10.89 27.11
C HIS A 221 2.11 -10.86 25.83
N THR A 222 1.65 -9.66 25.48
CA THR A 222 0.97 -9.42 24.21
C THR A 222 1.97 -8.87 23.21
N VAL A 223 2.10 -9.55 22.07
CA VAL A 223 3.19 -9.33 21.12
C VAL A 223 2.68 -9.18 19.68
N LEU A 224 3.47 -8.51 18.87
CA LEU A 224 3.47 -8.64 17.42
C LEU A 224 4.83 -9.19 17.00
N PHE A 225 4.90 -9.90 15.88
CA PHE A 225 6.17 -10.40 15.34
C PHE A 225 6.09 -10.53 13.83
N ASN A 226 7.25 -10.62 13.19
CA ASN A 226 7.39 -11.00 11.78
C ASN A 226 7.92 -12.43 11.66
N LEU A 227 7.39 -13.14 10.65
CA LEU A 227 7.68 -14.54 10.42
C LEU A 227 8.52 -14.77 9.16
N THR A 228 9.23 -15.88 9.16
CA THR A 228 9.88 -16.50 8.00
C THR A 228 9.67 -18.02 8.04
N TRP A 229 9.89 -18.71 6.93
CA TRP A 229 9.75 -20.16 6.76
C TRP A 229 8.35 -20.68 7.10
N VAL A 230 7.34 -19.84 6.91
CA VAL A 230 5.92 -20.13 7.17
C VAL A 230 5.48 -21.27 6.26
N THR A 231 4.71 -22.19 6.82
CA THR A 231 4.22 -23.46 6.25
C THR A 231 5.27 -24.48 5.78
N LEU A 232 6.55 -24.10 5.64
CA LEU A 232 7.62 -25.03 5.29
C LEU A 232 7.91 -26.04 6.40
N TYR A 233 7.99 -25.52 7.64
CA TYR A 233 8.31 -26.28 8.85
C TYR A 233 7.32 -26.01 9.99
N GLY A 234 6.08 -25.65 9.66
CA GLY A 234 5.03 -25.31 10.62
C GLY A 234 4.57 -23.85 10.51
N PRO A 235 4.05 -23.25 11.58
CA PRO A 235 3.52 -21.88 11.58
C PRO A 235 4.55 -20.79 11.24
N GLY A 236 5.86 -21.08 11.33
CA GLY A 236 6.94 -20.17 10.96
C GLY A 236 7.93 -19.91 12.08
N ARG A 237 8.97 -19.14 11.75
CA ARG A 237 10.05 -18.72 12.63
C ARG A 237 9.97 -17.23 12.91
N ILE A 238 10.08 -16.86 14.17
CA ILE A 238 10.03 -15.45 14.60
C ILE A 238 11.40 -14.81 14.39
N LEU A 239 11.49 -13.79 13.53
CA LEU A 239 12.73 -13.03 13.33
C LEU A 239 12.85 -11.87 14.32
N GLN A 240 11.75 -11.14 14.51
CA GLN A 240 11.64 -9.98 15.37
C GLN A 240 10.31 -10.05 16.11
N ILE A 241 10.31 -9.76 17.40
CA ILE A 241 9.14 -9.78 18.27
C ILE A 241 9.10 -8.50 19.10
N TRP A 242 7.98 -7.80 19.07
CA TRP A 242 7.73 -6.58 19.82
C TRP A 242 6.83 -6.89 21.00
N THR A 243 7.30 -6.57 22.21
CA THR A 243 6.65 -7.02 23.45
C THR A 243 5.80 -5.95 24.14
N ASP A 244 5.90 -4.70 23.70
CA ASP A 244 5.19 -3.57 24.32
C ASP A 244 4.75 -2.52 23.28
N GLN A 245 3.94 -1.55 23.70
CA GLN A 245 3.48 -0.48 22.81
C GLN A 245 4.62 0.45 22.34
N PRO A 246 5.54 0.92 23.21
CA PRO A 246 6.62 1.80 22.78
C PRO A 246 7.52 1.22 21.68
N SER A 247 7.87 -0.07 21.76
CA SER A 247 8.68 -0.71 20.72
C SER A 247 7.95 -0.82 19.38
N ARG A 248 6.63 -1.08 19.42
CA ARG A 248 5.77 -1.10 18.22
C ARG A 248 5.69 0.28 17.58
N ASP A 249 5.48 1.33 18.38
CA ASP A 249 5.42 2.70 17.90
C ASP A 249 6.76 3.18 17.33
N LEU A 250 7.88 2.78 17.95
CA LEU A 250 9.22 3.10 17.45
C LEU A 250 9.47 2.45 16.08
N ALA A 251 9.11 1.18 15.91
CA ALA A 251 9.27 0.47 14.63
C ALA A 251 8.42 1.12 13.52
N THR A 252 7.17 1.47 13.83
CA THR A 252 6.29 2.21 12.92
C THR A 252 6.85 3.58 12.57
N THR A 253 7.35 4.32 13.56
CA THR A 253 7.92 5.66 13.35
C THR A 253 9.14 5.59 12.44
N HIS A 254 10.06 4.65 12.66
CA HIS A 254 11.23 4.48 11.81
C HIS A 254 10.85 4.15 10.36
N GLN A 255 9.89 3.23 10.15
CA GLN A 255 9.43 2.91 8.81
C GLN A 255 8.70 4.10 8.16
N LEU A 256 7.91 4.86 8.92
CA LEU A 256 7.24 6.07 8.44
C LEU A 256 8.24 7.15 7.99
N GLN A 257 9.34 7.35 8.73
CA GLN A 257 10.39 8.29 8.33
C GLN A 257 11.09 7.85 7.04
N ARG A 258 11.35 6.54 6.87
CA ARG A 258 11.87 5.99 5.60
C ARG A 258 10.92 6.26 4.45
N HIS A 259 9.63 6.03 4.65
CA HIS A 259 8.59 6.29 3.65
C HIS A 259 8.53 7.77 3.26
N HIS A 260 8.54 8.67 4.25
CA HIS A 260 8.56 10.11 4.02
C HIS A 260 9.74 10.53 3.16
N GLN A 261 10.94 10.03 3.47
CA GLN A 261 12.12 10.29 2.66
C GLN A 261 11.95 9.73 1.24
N HIS A 262 11.52 8.47 1.11
CA HIS A 262 11.32 7.81 -0.18
C HIS A 262 10.36 8.60 -1.10
N VAL A 263 9.23 9.07 -0.56
CA VAL A 263 8.23 9.85 -1.31
C VAL A 263 8.73 11.26 -1.61
N ARG A 264 9.42 11.95 -0.69
CA ARG A 264 9.97 13.28 -0.96
C ARG A 264 10.98 13.27 -2.11
N GLU A 265 11.83 12.24 -2.16
CA GLU A 265 12.82 12.07 -3.23
C GLU A 265 12.18 11.73 -4.59
N ARG A 266 11.04 11.02 -4.60
CA ARG A 266 10.41 10.47 -5.83
C ARG A 266 9.08 11.15 -6.21
N GLY A 267 8.61 12.11 -5.43
CA GLY A 267 7.35 12.82 -5.65
C GLY A 267 6.11 12.04 -5.20
N LEU A 268 5.00 12.76 -5.02
CA LEU A 268 3.68 12.20 -4.73
C LEU A 268 3.16 11.42 -5.94
N PRO A 269 2.87 10.12 -5.83
CA PRO A 269 2.34 9.33 -6.93
C PRO A 269 0.84 9.59 -7.14
N GLY A 270 0.45 9.73 -8.40
CA GLY A 270 -0.93 9.85 -8.82
C GLY A 270 -1.10 9.51 -10.28
N TRP A 271 -2.33 9.60 -10.77
CA TRP A 271 -2.61 9.58 -12.20
C TRP A 271 -3.22 10.90 -12.63
N VAL A 272 -3.15 11.15 -13.93
CA VAL A 272 -3.90 12.22 -14.56
C VAL A 272 -5.35 11.77 -14.71
N GLU A 273 -6.26 12.50 -14.06
CA GLU A 273 -7.71 12.29 -14.16
C GLU A 273 -8.24 12.91 -15.45
N ALA A 274 -7.85 14.16 -15.72
CA ALA A 274 -8.35 14.96 -16.82
C ALA A 274 -7.30 15.99 -17.27
N VAL A 275 -7.39 16.42 -18.52
CA VAL A 275 -6.52 17.45 -19.11
C VAL A 275 -7.39 18.40 -19.92
N ASP A 276 -7.16 19.70 -19.73
CA ASP A 276 -7.67 20.76 -20.59
C ASP A 276 -6.50 21.24 -21.46
N ASP A 277 -6.48 20.83 -22.74
CA ASP A 277 -5.39 21.15 -23.66
C ASP A 277 -5.34 22.65 -24.02
N GLU A 278 -6.50 23.32 -24.10
CA GLU A 278 -6.55 24.75 -24.45
C GLU A 278 -6.07 25.62 -23.29
N ALA A 279 -6.48 25.28 -22.07
CA ALA A 279 -6.07 26.00 -20.86
C ALA A 279 -4.73 25.51 -20.29
N GLU A 280 -4.14 24.44 -20.82
CA GLU A 280 -2.93 23.79 -20.30
C GLU A 280 -3.08 23.32 -18.82
N ILE A 281 -4.27 22.84 -18.42
CA ILE A 281 -4.55 22.42 -17.03
C ILE A 281 -4.56 20.89 -16.91
N VAL A 282 -3.81 20.36 -15.95
CA VAL A 282 -3.78 18.93 -15.62
C VAL A 282 -4.46 18.69 -14.27
N THR A 283 -5.41 17.76 -14.22
CA THR A 283 -6.03 17.29 -12.98
C THR A 283 -5.38 15.99 -12.54
N ILE A 284 -4.86 15.93 -11.31
CA ILE A 284 -4.14 14.77 -10.76
C ILE A 284 -4.88 14.25 -9.54
N THR A 285 -5.21 12.96 -9.55
CA THR A 285 -5.74 12.23 -8.40
C THR A 285 -4.60 11.43 -7.76
N PHE A 286 -4.34 11.65 -6.46
CA PHE A 286 -3.24 10.99 -5.75
C PHE A 286 -3.60 9.59 -5.25
N PHE A 287 -2.60 8.71 -5.22
CA PHE A 287 -2.77 7.34 -4.76
C PHE A 287 -2.74 7.24 -3.23
N ASP A 288 -3.37 6.17 -2.73
CA ASP A 288 -3.20 5.70 -1.35
C ASP A 288 -1.79 5.10 -1.16
N GLY A 289 -1.47 4.65 0.05
CA GLY A 289 -0.13 4.16 0.39
C GLY A 289 0.89 5.29 0.57
N VAL A 290 0.44 6.54 0.56
CA VAL A 290 1.20 7.74 0.95
C VAL A 290 0.71 8.15 2.33
N ASP A 291 1.61 8.55 3.24
CA ASP A 291 1.17 9.13 4.50
C ASP A 291 0.45 10.46 4.21
N PRO A 292 -0.81 10.65 4.63
CA PRO A 292 -1.56 11.88 4.37
C PRO A 292 -0.83 13.16 4.80
N ALA A 293 0.04 13.10 5.82
CA ALA A 293 0.84 14.25 6.24
C ALA A 293 1.74 14.83 5.13
N LEU A 294 2.06 14.05 4.08
CA LEU A 294 2.83 14.52 2.93
C LEU A 294 2.01 15.40 1.97
N PHE A 295 0.68 15.30 1.98
CA PHE A 295 -0.18 16.16 1.16
C PHE A 295 -0.21 17.61 1.64
N GLU A 296 0.13 17.89 2.90
CA GLU A 296 0.30 19.26 3.42
C GLU A 296 1.30 20.08 2.58
N ALA A 297 2.29 19.42 1.96
CA ALA A 297 3.25 20.08 1.09
C ALA A 297 2.61 20.71 -0.16
N LEU A 298 1.42 20.24 -0.58
CA LEU A 298 0.66 20.81 -1.71
C LEU A 298 0.24 22.26 -1.45
N HIS A 299 0.08 22.66 -0.18
CA HIS A 299 -0.24 24.04 0.20
C HIS A 299 0.99 24.94 0.31
N GLY A 300 2.20 24.38 0.21
CA GLY A 300 3.43 25.11 0.38
C GLY A 300 3.79 25.96 -0.85
N THR A 301 4.44 27.08 -0.59
CA THR A 301 4.93 28.04 -1.59
C THR A 301 6.45 28.02 -1.62
N SER A 302 7.06 28.67 -2.62
CA SER A 302 8.50 28.93 -2.65
C SER A 302 8.74 30.36 -3.10
N ASP A 303 9.65 31.07 -2.42
CA ASP A 303 10.07 32.43 -2.81
C ASP A 303 10.86 32.44 -4.12
N GLU A 304 11.40 31.28 -4.53
CA GLU A 304 12.08 31.13 -5.80
C GLU A 304 11.06 30.99 -6.94
N THR A 305 11.24 31.80 -7.99
CA THR A 305 10.49 31.64 -9.23
C THR A 305 10.85 30.32 -9.91
N HIS A 306 9.92 29.72 -10.65
CA HIS A 306 10.21 28.55 -11.47
C HIS A 306 11.35 28.85 -12.44
N GLY A 307 12.47 28.20 -12.20
CA GLY A 307 13.61 28.17 -13.12
C GLY A 307 13.50 26.98 -14.07
N TRP A 308 14.60 26.67 -14.75
CA TRP A 308 14.72 25.40 -15.46
C TRP A 308 14.35 24.22 -14.52
N PRO A 309 13.59 23.19 -14.96
CA PRO A 309 13.23 22.85 -16.34
C PRO A 309 11.83 23.34 -16.79
N PHE A 310 11.24 24.33 -16.11
CA PHE A 310 9.93 24.87 -16.48
C PHE A 310 10.05 25.79 -17.71
N ALA A 311 9.13 25.63 -18.66
CA ALA A 311 9.16 26.36 -19.93
C ALA A 311 8.69 27.82 -19.81
N LYS A 312 7.85 28.10 -18.81
CA LYS A 312 7.30 29.42 -18.50
C LYS A 312 7.45 29.66 -16.99
N PRO A 313 7.63 30.92 -16.54
CA PRO A 313 7.40 31.28 -15.15
C PRO A 313 5.97 30.93 -14.75
N GLU A 314 5.76 30.74 -13.45
CA GLU A 314 4.44 30.63 -12.85
C GLU A 314 3.68 31.97 -12.89
N ASP A 315 2.35 31.92 -12.93
CA ASP A 315 1.49 33.10 -13.01
C ASP A 315 1.49 33.90 -11.70
N ASP A 316 1.49 33.18 -10.57
CA ASP A 316 1.65 33.76 -9.23
C ASP A 316 2.82 33.08 -8.48
N PRO A 317 3.99 33.75 -8.38
CA PRO A 317 5.14 33.20 -7.67
C PRO A 317 4.91 32.86 -6.20
N LYS A 318 3.88 33.45 -5.57
CA LYS A 318 3.54 33.28 -4.17
C LYS A 318 2.39 32.30 -3.93
N ALA A 319 1.79 31.76 -4.98
CA ALA A 319 0.78 30.71 -4.85
C ALA A 319 1.44 29.32 -4.76
N PRO A 320 0.74 28.30 -4.21
CA PRO A 320 1.23 26.94 -4.23
C PRO A 320 1.51 26.48 -5.67
N LYS A 321 2.58 25.73 -5.84
CA LYS A 321 3.11 25.37 -7.16
C LYS A 321 3.92 24.07 -7.10
N GLY A 322 4.24 23.50 -8.26
CA GLY A 322 5.05 22.29 -8.32
C GLY A 322 5.29 21.78 -9.73
N GLY A 323 6.02 20.66 -9.81
CA GLY A 323 6.35 19.98 -11.06
C GLY A 323 5.73 18.59 -11.15
N ILE A 324 5.25 18.26 -12.33
CA ILE A 324 4.73 16.95 -12.74
C ILE A 324 5.83 16.26 -13.54
N ALA A 325 6.21 15.05 -13.14
CA ALA A 325 7.06 14.15 -13.92
C ALA A 325 6.25 12.95 -14.38
N VAL A 326 6.42 12.54 -15.63
CA VAL A 326 5.80 11.33 -16.18
C VAL A 326 6.43 10.11 -15.51
N ALA A 327 5.60 9.16 -15.09
CA ALA A 327 6.05 7.93 -14.47
C ALA A 327 5.50 6.69 -15.19
N ARG A 328 6.24 5.58 -15.10
CA ARG A 328 5.75 4.27 -15.54
C ARG A 328 4.75 3.71 -14.53
N GLN A 329 4.12 2.60 -14.88
CA GLN A 329 3.25 1.83 -13.97
C GLN A 329 4.00 1.39 -12.69
N SER A 330 5.31 1.19 -12.78
CA SER A 330 6.21 0.92 -11.65
C SER A 330 6.52 2.15 -10.78
N LEU A 331 5.96 3.31 -11.11
CA LEU A 331 6.20 4.61 -10.49
C LEU A 331 7.60 5.21 -10.69
N MET A 332 8.43 4.61 -11.55
CA MET A 332 9.73 5.14 -11.95
C MET A 332 9.58 6.32 -12.91
N THR A 333 10.40 7.34 -12.73
CA THR A 333 10.56 8.49 -13.63
C THR A 333 11.85 8.34 -14.44
N TYR A 334 11.93 8.97 -15.63
CA TYR A 334 13.18 9.03 -16.41
C TYR A 334 14.18 9.98 -15.74
N ASP A 335 13.95 11.29 -15.84
CA ASP A 335 14.81 12.31 -15.25
C ASP A 335 13.96 13.43 -14.62
N PRO A 336 13.53 13.31 -13.36
CA PRO A 336 12.65 14.29 -12.73
C PRO A 336 13.33 15.65 -12.53
N VAL A 337 14.67 15.72 -12.63
CA VAL A 337 15.44 16.96 -12.58
C VAL A 337 15.25 17.77 -13.87
N ASN A 338 15.28 17.09 -15.01
CA ASN A 338 15.27 17.71 -16.34
C ASN A 338 13.88 17.72 -17.02
N ASP A 339 13.01 16.76 -16.70
CA ASP A 339 11.81 16.52 -17.50
C ASP A 339 10.54 17.11 -16.90
N ARG A 340 10.52 17.41 -15.59
CA ARG A 340 9.31 17.90 -14.93
C ARG A 340 8.76 19.17 -15.60
N LYS A 341 7.43 19.26 -15.73
CA LYS A 341 6.69 20.43 -16.21
C LYS A 341 5.54 20.72 -15.25
N GLY A 342 5.09 21.96 -15.18
CA GLY A 342 4.08 22.35 -14.20
C GLY A 342 3.99 23.86 -14.05
N GLY A 343 3.50 24.29 -12.89
CA GLY A 343 3.16 25.68 -12.60
C GLY A 343 2.36 25.76 -11.30
N ASN A 344 1.49 26.76 -11.19
CA ASN A 344 0.66 26.95 -10.01
C ASN A 344 -0.38 25.85 -9.83
N ILE A 345 -0.63 25.47 -8.58
CA ILE A 345 -1.77 24.64 -8.19
C ILE A 345 -2.99 25.58 -8.09
N LEU A 346 -3.96 25.36 -8.96
CA LEU A 346 -5.18 26.16 -9.06
C LEU A 346 -6.22 25.78 -7.99
N SER A 347 -6.25 24.50 -7.62
CA SER A 347 -7.14 23.99 -6.59
C SER A 347 -6.59 22.71 -5.97
N ILE A 348 -6.87 22.53 -4.68
CA ILE A 348 -6.65 21.30 -3.92
C ILE A 348 -8.00 20.94 -3.31
N VAL A 349 -8.49 19.74 -3.57
CA VAL A 349 -9.80 19.29 -3.11
C VAL A 349 -9.70 17.89 -2.49
N ASP A 350 -10.45 17.70 -1.41
CA ASP A 350 -10.69 16.38 -0.86
C ASP A 350 -11.73 15.65 -1.72
N ILE A 351 -11.45 14.39 -2.02
CA ILE A 351 -12.36 13.49 -2.73
C ILE A 351 -12.62 12.24 -1.89
N PRO A 352 -13.73 11.52 -2.13
CA PRO A 352 -14.00 10.29 -1.41
C PRO A 352 -12.82 9.31 -1.52
N LYS A 353 -12.39 8.79 -0.37
CA LYS A 353 -11.42 7.71 -0.33
C LYS A 353 -12.09 6.42 -0.83
N GLN A 354 -11.33 5.68 -1.60
CA GLN A 354 -11.67 4.36 -2.13
C GLN A 354 -10.38 3.55 -2.26
N PRO A 355 -10.44 2.20 -2.39
CA PRO A 355 -9.23 1.38 -2.48
C PRO A 355 -8.25 1.89 -3.55
N GLY A 356 -7.07 2.34 -3.11
CA GLY A 356 -6.02 2.88 -3.98
C GLY A 356 -6.05 4.41 -4.17
N CYS A 357 -7.12 5.10 -3.76
CA CYS A 357 -7.23 6.56 -3.83
C CYS A 357 -6.84 7.22 -2.49
N GLY A 358 -5.90 8.16 -2.55
CA GLY A 358 -5.40 8.89 -1.37
C GLY A 358 -6.38 9.91 -0.80
N GLY A 359 -7.47 10.22 -1.53
CA GLY A 359 -8.49 11.18 -1.12
C GLY A 359 -8.17 12.63 -1.44
N VAL A 360 -7.11 12.91 -2.20
CA VAL A 360 -6.69 14.27 -2.57
C VAL A 360 -6.57 14.39 -4.09
N GLN A 361 -7.10 15.47 -4.64
CA GLN A 361 -6.99 15.84 -6.05
C GLN A 361 -6.52 17.28 -6.20
N ILE A 362 -5.69 17.53 -7.21
CA ILE A 362 -5.23 18.87 -7.56
C ILE A 362 -5.49 19.21 -9.02
N ARG A 363 -5.61 20.50 -9.32
CA ARG A 363 -5.54 21.05 -10.69
C ARG A 363 -4.30 21.92 -10.79
N VAL A 364 -3.46 21.68 -11.80
CA VAL A 364 -2.17 22.35 -11.98
C VAL A 364 -2.16 23.04 -13.33
N GLN A 365 -1.89 24.35 -13.32
CA GLN A 365 -1.59 25.10 -14.53
C GLN A 365 -0.20 24.70 -15.02
N CYS A 366 -0.09 24.19 -16.24
CA CYS A 366 1.19 23.82 -16.83
C CYS A 366 1.62 24.88 -17.82
N GLY A 367 2.92 25.23 -17.84
CA GLY A 367 3.47 26.06 -18.92
C GLY A 367 3.73 25.31 -20.22
N MET A 368 3.63 23.98 -20.19
CA MET A 368 3.82 23.06 -21.31
C MET A 368 3.23 21.69 -20.92
N LEU A 369 2.43 21.11 -21.81
CA LEU A 369 1.92 19.75 -21.66
C LEU A 369 2.86 18.74 -22.31
N LEU A 370 3.12 17.64 -21.61
CA LEU A 370 3.86 16.49 -22.15
C LEU A 370 2.87 15.43 -22.63
N GLU A 371 3.29 14.57 -23.56
CA GLU A 371 2.45 13.45 -24.01
C GLU A 371 2.14 12.44 -22.89
N GLY A 372 2.94 12.42 -21.83
CA GLY A 372 2.63 11.65 -20.63
C GLY A 372 1.54 12.26 -19.75
N PHE A 373 1.15 13.52 -19.97
CA PHE A 373 0.04 14.17 -19.25
C PHE A 373 -1.26 13.90 -20.01
N ARG A 374 -1.73 12.66 -19.96
CA ARG A 374 -2.98 12.21 -20.56
C ARG A 374 -3.81 11.44 -19.54
N PRO A 375 -5.15 11.48 -19.62
CA PRO A 375 -5.98 10.72 -18.70
C PRO A 375 -5.50 9.28 -18.53
N LYS A 376 -5.54 8.76 -17.29
CA LYS A 376 -5.09 7.42 -16.87
C LYS A 376 -3.57 7.23 -16.81
N HIS A 377 -2.76 8.14 -17.35
CA HIS A 377 -1.31 8.02 -17.27
C HIS A 377 -0.80 8.35 -15.86
N ILE A 378 0.28 7.68 -15.47
CA ILE A 378 0.87 7.78 -14.14
C ILE A 378 1.87 8.94 -14.09
N VAL A 379 1.83 9.69 -12.99
CA VAL A 379 2.72 10.84 -12.76
C VAL A 379 3.23 10.87 -11.33
N ARG A 380 4.35 11.57 -11.14
CA ARG A 380 4.85 12.02 -9.83
C ARG A 380 4.71 13.54 -9.75
N PHE A 381 4.16 14.04 -8.66
CA PHE A 381 4.08 15.46 -8.39
C PHE A 381 5.09 15.87 -7.31
N TYR A 382 5.82 16.94 -7.57
CA TYR A 382 6.82 17.52 -6.67
C TYR A 382 6.33 18.91 -6.25
N PRO A 383 5.75 19.05 -5.03
CA PRO A 383 5.36 20.34 -4.48
C PRO A 383 6.57 21.25 -4.30
N ALA A 384 6.37 22.57 -4.41
CA ALA A 384 7.44 23.57 -4.36
C ALA A 384 8.37 23.48 -3.13
N PRO A 385 7.91 23.16 -1.90
CA PRO A 385 8.80 23.02 -0.75
C PRO A 385 9.77 21.84 -0.84
N TRP A 386 9.55 20.89 -1.75
CA TRP A 386 10.39 19.71 -1.88
C TRP A 386 11.52 19.95 -2.86
N LYS A 387 12.75 19.77 -2.38
CA LYS A 387 13.91 19.74 -3.25
C LYS A 387 13.86 18.50 -4.13
N VAL A 388 13.94 18.71 -5.44
CA VAL A 388 14.03 17.61 -6.41
C VAL A 388 15.49 17.29 -6.66
N GLU A 389 15.91 16.11 -6.23
CA GLU A 389 17.28 15.61 -6.41
C GLU A 389 17.35 14.64 -7.59
N ALA A 390 18.55 14.48 -8.14
CA ALA A 390 18.79 13.39 -9.08
C ALA A 390 18.71 12.05 -8.34
N LEU A 391 17.88 11.14 -8.83
CA LEU A 391 17.84 9.77 -8.32
C LEU A 391 19.12 9.04 -8.73
N PRO A 392 19.55 8.00 -7.98
CA PRO A 392 20.63 7.12 -8.42
C PRO A 392 20.37 6.62 -9.83
N ARG A 393 21.43 6.47 -10.62
CA ARG A 393 21.29 6.14 -12.05
C ARG A 393 20.55 4.83 -12.24
N GLU A 394 20.74 3.88 -11.34
CA GLU A 394 20.12 2.56 -11.33
C GLU A 394 18.60 2.63 -11.09
N GLU A 395 18.09 3.68 -10.45
CA GLU A 395 16.66 3.87 -10.18
C GLU A 395 15.93 4.67 -11.26
N GLN A 396 16.68 5.28 -12.17
CA GLN A 396 16.11 6.01 -13.31
C GLN A 396 15.65 5.02 -14.37
N PHE A 397 14.50 5.31 -14.98
CA PHE A 397 14.14 4.62 -16.20
C PHE A 397 15.09 5.07 -17.31
N HIS A 398 15.79 4.16 -17.97
CA HIS A 398 16.56 4.45 -19.18
C HIS A 398 15.84 3.79 -20.34
N GLY A 399 15.08 4.56 -21.13
CA GLY A 399 14.29 4.04 -22.24
C GLY A 399 15.12 3.41 -23.37
N ARG A 400 15.63 2.21 -23.13
CA ARG A 400 16.34 1.37 -24.09
C ARG A 400 15.97 -0.11 -23.93
N GLU A 401 14.66 -0.40 -23.95
CA GLU A 401 14.14 -1.71 -24.34
C GLU A 401 12.93 -1.53 -25.24
#